data_AF-A0A4W5M8X0-F1
#
_entry.id   AF-A0A4W5M8X0-F1
#
_cell.length_a   1.000
_cell.length_b   1.000
_cell.length_c   1.000
_cell.angle_alpha   90.00
_cell.angle_beta   90.00
_cell.angle_gamma   90.00
#
_symmetry.space_group_name_H-M   'P 1'
#
loop_
_entity.id
_entity.type
_entity.pdbx_description
1 polymer ?
#
loop_
_entity_poly.entity_id
_entity_poly.type
_entity_poly.pdbx_seq_one_letter_code
_entity_poly.pdbx_strand_id
1 'polypeptide(L)'
;MEISRSSELYPPNVCGCHCLGPLSFHKRALGTKVCLSLGGRRVERDRETFQNGLTFSSRPIRVQEKIRLRVECCDQHWHGALRLGFTIIPPSSSGPLFPPPMAIPDLTTTYGYWASTVPSSHLMPGAELRFWVTPRGMLVYEGPNGLRYKLLKGVDVTRPLWAMIDVHGQTRAVLLLGEAHGEFLG
;
A
#
# COMPACT_ATOMS: atom_id res chain seq x y z
N MET A 1 31.45 32.81 -23.86
CA MET A 1 31.70 32.45 -22.45
C MET A 1 30.41 32.78 -21.72
N GLU A 2 29.68 31.88 -21.08
CA GLU A 2 29.96 30.55 -20.56
C GLU A 2 28.63 29.76 -20.55
N ILE A 3 28.69 28.50 -20.97
CA ILE A 3 27.58 27.54 -20.91
C ILE A 3 27.70 26.82 -19.57
N SER A 4 26.78 27.04 -18.64
CA SER A 4 26.71 26.25 -17.40
C SER A 4 25.89 24.97 -17.64
N ARG A 5 26.62 23.88 -17.83
CA ARG A 5 26.15 22.48 -17.72
C ARG A 5 26.20 22.04 -16.25
N SER A 6 25.12 21.46 -15.74
CA SER A 6 25.13 20.45 -14.65
C SER A 6 23.71 19.84 -14.53
N SER A 7 23.45 18.65 -15.08
CA SER A 7 23.66 17.32 -14.46
C SER A 7 22.35 16.73 -13.92
N GLU A 8 21.46 16.30 -14.81
CA GLU A 8 20.43 15.31 -14.46
C GLU A 8 21.00 13.91 -14.80
N LEU A 9 21.74 13.34 -13.87
CA LEU A 9 22.23 11.96 -13.94
C LEU A 9 21.32 11.05 -13.11
N TYR A 10 20.17 10.70 -13.67
CA TYR A 10 19.54 9.41 -13.38
C TYR A 10 19.01 8.86 -14.71
N PRO A 11 19.58 7.74 -15.23
CA PRO A 11 18.98 7.11 -16.40
C PRO A 11 17.53 6.75 -16.04
N PRO A 12 16.54 6.93 -16.95
CA PRO A 12 15.24 6.32 -16.74
C PRO A 12 15.52 4.83 -16.60
N ASN A 13 15.13 4.25 -15.46
CA ASN A 13 15.26 2.82 -15.24
C ASN A 13 14.54 2.13 -16.41
N VAL A 14 15.30 1.65 -17.41
CA VAL A 14 14.78 0.91 -18.56
C VAL A 14 14.49 -0.49 -18.06
N CYS A 15 13.39 -0.52 -17.35
CA CYS A 15 12.77 -1.64 -16.73
C CYS A 15 12.07 -2.38 -17.89
N GLY A 16 12.49 -3.62 -18.17
CA GLY A 16 12.14 -4.34 -19.40
C GLY A 16 10.64 -4.50 -19.66
N CYS A 17 10.25 -5.12 -20.78
CA CYS A 17 8.85 -5.25 -21.22
C CYS A 17 7.89 -5.92 -20.22
N HIS A 18 8.41 -6.56 -19.17
CA HIS A 18 7.63 -7.16 -18.09
C HIS A 18 7.56 -6.29 -16.85
N CYS A 19 8.09 -5.09 -16.84
CA CYS A 19 8.09 -4.31 -15.63
C CYS A 19 6.84 -3.44 -15.58
N LEU A 20 6.13 -3.46 -14.45
CA LEU A 20 4.87 -2.72 -14.31
C LEU A 20 5.13 -1.24 -13.97
N GLY A 21 6.39 -0.81 -13.97
CA GLY A 21 6.79 0.50 -13.51
C GLY A 21 6.73 0.67 -11.99
N PRO A 22 7.06 1.87 -11.49
CA PRO A 22 7.14 2.15 -10.06
C PRO A 22 5.78 1.99 -9.38
N LEU A 23 5.81 1.47 -8.15
CA LEU A 23 4.62 1.36 -7.32
C LEU A 23 4.40 2.67 -6.54
N SER A 24 3.20 3.23 -6.68
CA SER A 24 2.73 4.42 -5.93
C SER A 24 1.28 4.22 -5.52
N PHE A 25 0.72 5.16 -4.75
CA PHE A 25 -0.72 5.19 -4.46
C PHE A 25 -1.51 5.75 -5.66
N HIS A 26 -2.70 5.22 -5.89
CA HIS A 26 -3.59 5.66 -6.95
C HIS A 26 -4.02 7.11 -6.71
N LYS A 27 -3.82 8.00 -7.68
CA LYS A 27 -3.99 9.46 -7.48
C LYS A 27 -5.43 9.92 -7.25
N ARG A 28 -6.41 9.11 -7.66
CA ARG A 28 -7.84 9.50 -7.66
C ARG A 28 -8.71 8.61 -6.78
N ALA A 29 -8.24 7.43 -6.39
CA ALA A 29 -9.03 6.48 -5.62
C ALA A 29 -8.47 6.47 -4.21
N LEU A 30 -8.86 7.48 -3.44
CA LEU A 30 -8.30 7.78 -2.13
C LEU A 30 -9.43 8.22 -1.21
N GLY A 31 -9.35 7.85 0.06
CA GLY A 31 -10.26 8.30 1.09
C GLY A 31 -10.30 9.83 1.20
N THR A 32 -11.45 10.35 1.61
CA THR A 32 -11.75 11.79 1.64
C THR A 32 -10.86 12.60 2.60
N LYS A 33 -10.14 11.93 3.49
CA LYS A 33 -9.27 12.54 4.51
C LYS A 33 -7.79 12.20 4.31
N VAL A 34 -7.40 11.82 3.09
CA VAL A 34 -6.01 11.49 2.74
C VAL A 34 -5.38 12.58 1.87
N CYS A 35 -4.13 12.92 2.18
CA CYS A 35 -3.25 13.69 1.32
C CYS A 35 -2.11 12.82 0.78
N LEU A 36 -1.83 12.91 -0.52
CA LEU A 36 -0.65 12.30 -1.13
C LEU A 36 0.53 13.27 -1.17
N SER A 37 1.72 12.74 -0.95
CA SER A 37 2.99 13.48 -1.04
C SER A 37 4.11 12.58 -1.61
N LEU A 38 5.31 13.15 -1.80
CA LEU A 38 6.50 12.44 -2.31
C LEU A 38 6.26 11.69 -3.63
N GLY A 39 5.60 12.36 -4.58
CA GLY A 39 5.27 11.78 -5.88
C GLY A 39 4.20 10.68 -5.82
N GLY A 40 3.32 10.73 -4.82
CA GLY A 40 2.27 9.72 -4.62
C GLY A 40 2.76 8.47 -3.88
N ARG A 41 3.92 8.52 -3.22
CA ARG A 41 4.44 7.40 -2.42
C ARG A 41 4.12 7.52 -0.94
N ARG A 42 3.75 8.71 -0.45
CA ARG A 42 3.38 8.89 0.95
C ARG A 42 1.90 9.25 1.05
N VAL A 43 1.22 8.58 1.96
CA VAL A 43 -0.15 8.85 2.38
C VAL A 43 -0.13 9.38 3.79
N GLU A 44 -0.85 10.47 4.04
CA GLU A 44 -1.13 10.97 5.37
C GLU A 44 -2.61 11.24 5.51
N ARG A 45 -3.20 10.71 6.58
CA ARG A 45 -4.58 10.95 6.96
C ARG A 45 -4.67 12.15 7.90
N ASP A 46 -5.74 12.92 7.75
CA ASP A 46 -6.13 14.03 8.64
C ASP A 46 -6.09 13.59 10.12
N ARG A 47 -5.57 14.47 10.99
CA ARG A 47 -5.42 14.24 12.44
C ARG A 47 -6.77 14.15 13.16
N GLU A 48 -7.79 14.82 12.63
CA GLU A 48 -9.11 14.95 13.26
C GLU A 48 -10.02 13.72 13.08
N THR A 49 -9.53 12.64 12.48
CA THR A 49 -10.30 11.41 12.27
C THR A 49 -9.46 10.17 12.54
N PHE A 50 -10.05 8.98 12.52
CA PHE A 50 -9.37 7.68 12.54
C PHE A 50 -9.64 6.84 11.29
N GLN A 51 -10.46 7.34 10.37
CA GLN A 51 -10.97 6.63 9.20
C GLN A 51 -10.91 7.52 7.95
N ASN A 52 -11.45 7.07 6.82
CA ASN A 52 -11.31 7.69 5.50
C ASN A 52 -9.84 7.73 5.04
N GLY A 53 -9.05 6.74 5.47
CA GLY A 53 -7.63 6.56 5.16
C GLY A 53 -7.35 5.58 4.01
N LEU A 54 -8.40 5.16 3.31
CA LEU A 54 -8.35 4.06 2.35
C LEU A 54 -7.66 4.46 1.05
N THR A 55 -6.72 3.64 0.59
CA THR A 55 -5.93 3.89 -0.61
C THR A 55 -5.65 2.60 -1.37
N PHE A 56 -5.32 2.73 -2.66
CA PHE A 56 -5.02 1.60 -3.54
C PHE A 56 -3.70 1.80 -4.25
N SER A 57 -3.08 0.72 -4.74
CA SER A 57 -1.93 0.83 -5.63
C SER A 57 -2.30 1.51 -6.95
N SER A 58 -1.37 2.26 -7.53
CA SER A 58 -1.52 2.95 -8.81
C SER A 58 -1.65 2.00 -10.01
N ARG A 59 -1.32 0.73 -9.81
CA ARG A 59 -1.31 -0.32 -10.83
C ARG A 59 -1.59 -1.70 -10.21
N PRO A 60 -1.87 -2.72 -11.03
CA PRO A 60 -1.90 -4.09 -10.55
C PRO A 60 -0.58 -4.52 -9.90
N ILE A 61 -0.67 -5.46 -8.97
CA ILE A 61 0.46 -6.13 -8.30
C ILE A 61 0.51 -7.59 -8.74
N ARG A 62 1.70 -8.15 -8.82
CA ARG A 62 1.87 -9.58 -9.06
C ARG A 62 1.65 -10.39 -7.80
N VAL A 63 1.21 -11.62 -7.98
CA VAL A 63 1.32 -12.63 -6.93
C VAL A 63 2.79 -12.76 -6.53
N GLN A 64 3.05 -12.81 -5.22
CA GLN A 64 4.39 -12.76 -4.60
C GLN A 64 5.14 -11.42 -4.69
N GLU A 65 4.58 -10.38 -5.31
CA GLU A 65 5.15 -9.03 -5.25
C GLU A 65 5.12 -8.52 -3.81
N LYS A 66 6.29 -8.27 -3.23
CA LYS A 66 6.43 -7.77 -1.85
C LYS A 66 6.34 -6.26 -1.83
N ILE A 67 5.19 -5.76 -1.42
CA ILE A 67 4.92 -4.33 -1.26
C ILE A 67 5.53 -3.89 0.07
N ARG A 68 6.54 -3.01 0.02
CA ARG A 68 7.20 -2.48 1.22
C ARG A 68 6.59 -1.17 1.66
N LEU A 69 6.28 -1.08 2.96
CA LEU A 69 5.74 0.09 3.62
C LEU A 69 6.62 0.46 4.81
N ARG A 70 6.75 1.76 5.06
CA ARG A 70 7.22 2.31 6.33
C ARG A 70 6.11 3.06 7.01
N VAL A 71 5.91 2.84 8.31
CA VAL A 71 5.04 3.67 9.14
C VAL A 71 5.76 4.98 9.43
N GLU A 72 5.20 6.11 9.02
CA GLU A 72 5.83 7.43 9.15
C GLU A 72 5.28 8.18 10.37
N CYS A 73 4.00 8.02 10.68
CA CYS A 73 3.39 8.71 11.80
C CYS A 73 2.26 7.89 12.42
N CYS A 74 2.19 7.95 13.75
CA CYS A 74 1.09 7.42 14.53
C CYS A 74 0.49 8.50 15.44
N ASP A 75 -0.76 8.30 15.83
CA ASP A 75 -1.52 9.15 16.75
C ASP A 75 -2.22 8.28 17.79
N GLN A 76 -1.79 8.38 19.04
CA GLN A 76 -2.25 7.53 20.13
C GLN A 76 -3.64 7.90 20.66
N HIS A 77 -4.21 9.04 20.23
CA HIS A 77 -5.59 9.41 20.59
C HIS A 77 -6.64 8.50 19.96
N TRP A 78 -6.28 7.79 18.88
CA TRP A 78 -7.18 6.90 18.17
C TRP A 78 -6.96 5.45 18.54
N HIS A 79 -8.02 4.65 18.46
CA HIS A 79 -7.94 3.18 18.57
C HIS A 79 -7.97 2.54 17.18
N GLY A 80 -7.48 1.31 17.09
CA GLY A 80 -7.35 0.59 15.83
C GLY A 80 -5.97 0.75 15.19
N ALA A 81 -5.78 0.06 14.08
CA ALA A 81 -4.47 -0.12 13.45
C ALA A 81 -4.59 -0.16 11.92
N LEU A 82 -3.45 -0.01 11.24
CA LEU A 82 -3.29 -0.18 9.80
C LEU A 82 -3.92 -1.49 9.33
N ARG A 83 -4.66 -1.43 8.21
CA ARG A 83 -5.20 -2.63 7.56
C ARG A 83 -4.60 -2.77 6.17
N LEU A 84 -4.24 -4.00 5.84
CA LEU A 84 -3.61 -4.38 4.58
C LEU A 84 -4.48 -5.37 3.85
N GLY A 85 -4.47 -5.29 2.53
CA GLY A 85 -5.37 -6.10 1.74
C GLY A 85 -5.10 -6.06 0.25
N PHE A 86 -5.98 -6.73 -0.48
CA PHE A 86 -6.01 -6.76 -1.93
C PHE A 86 -7.44 -6.65 -2.44
N THR A 87 -7.58 -6.21 -3.68
CA THR A 87 -8.85 -6.21 -4.40
C THR A 87 -8.65 -6.61 -5.86
N ILE A 88 -9.65 -7.28 -6.43
CA ILE A 88 -9.76 -7.53 -7.89
C ILE A 88 -10.55 -6.42 -8.60
N ILE A 89 -11.06 -5.43 -7.87
CA ILE A 89 -11.81 -4.31 -8.42
C ILE A 89 -10.81 -3.20 -8.78
N PRO A 90 -10.72 -2.80 -10.07
CA PRO A 90 -9.81 -1.73 -10.48
C PRO A 90 -10.16 -0.41 -9.77
N PRO A 91 -9.18 0.31 -9.18
CA PRO A 91 -9.43 1.61 -8.56
C PRO A 91 -9.91 2.69 -9.55
N SER A 92 -9.75 2.46 -10.85
CA SER A 92 -10.13 3.37 -11.94
C SER A 92 -11.45 3.02 -12.63
N SER A 93 -12.09 1.88 -12.33
CA SER A 93 -13.35 1.49 -12.97
C SER A 93 -14.53 2.16 -12.29
N SER A 94 -15.03 3.26 -12.87
CA SER A 94 -16.40 3.81 -12.74
C SER A 94 -17.08 3.80 -11.36
N GLY A 95 -16.31 3.77 -10.27
CA GLY A 95 -16.80 3.81 -8.91
C GLY A 95 -16.97 5.24 -8.42
N PRO A 96 -17.53 5.44 -7.22
CA PRO A 96 -17.54 6.76 -6.59
C PRO A 96 -16.11 7.30 -6.52
N LEU A 97 -15.96 8.61 -6.77
CA LEU A 97 -14.67 9.30 -6.74
C LEU A 97 -13.91 9.08 -5.41
N PHE A 98 -14.65 8.75 -4.35
CA PHE A 98 -14.14 8.47 -3.03
C PHE A 98 -14.56 7.07 -2.59
N PRO A 99 -13.61 6.23 -2.13
CA PRO A 99 -13.94 4.95 -1.54
C PRO A 99 -14.66 5.16 -0.19
N PRO A 100 -15.29 4.10 0.37
CA PRO A 100 -15.95 4.20 1.67
C PRO A 100 -14.95 4.55 2.80
N PRO A 101 -15.45 4.93 3.99
CA PRO A 101 -14.59 5.33 5.10
C PRO A 101 -13.57 4.28 5.54
N MET A 102 -13.87 2.99 5.40
CA MET A 102 -13.03 1.91 5.91
C MET A 102 -12.95 0.73 4.94
N ALA A 103 -11.83 -0.01 4.99
CA ALA A 103 -11.77 -1.33 4.33
C ALA A 103 -12.65 -2.37 5.06
N ILE A 104 -12.62 -2.35 6.39
CA ILE A 104 -13.36 -3.27 7.27
C ILE A 104 -14.35 -2.45 8.11
N PRO A 105 -15.66 -2.73 8.09
CA PRO A 105 -16.32 -3.78 7.30
C PRO A 105 -16.62 -3.38 5.85
N ASP A 106 -16.66 -2.07 5.53
CA ASP A 106 -17.39 -1.53 4.37
C ASP A 106 -17.05 -2.15 3.01
N LEU A 107 -15.79 -2.52 2.76
CA LEU A 107 -15.39 -3.21 1.53
C LEU A 107 -15.39 -4.73 1.69
N THR A 108 -14.91 -5.25 2.82
CA THR A 108 -14.77 -6.70 3.03
C THR A 108 -16.08 -7.48 3.09
N THR A 109 -17.22 -6.80 3.23
CA THR A 109 -18.56 -7.41 3.08
C THR A 109 -18.96 -7.63 1.62
N THR A 110 -18.22 -7.08 0.67
CA THR A 110 -18.48 -7.21 -0.77
C THR A 110 -17.44 -8.13 -1.40
N TYR A 111 -17.90 -9.00 -2.31
CA TYR A 111 -17.00 -9.87 -3.05
C TYR A 111 -15.97 -9.06 -3.85
N GLY A 112 -14.73 -9.54 -3.83
CA GLY A 112 -13.62 -8.92 -4.54
C GLY A 112 -12.74 -8.01 -3.68
N TYR A 113 -12.96 -7.96 -2.37
CA TYR A 113 -12.12 -7.22 -1.42
C TYR A 113 -11.70 -8.12 -0.26
N TRP A 114 -10.43 -8.02 0.12
CA TRP A 114 -9.83 -8.81 1.19
C TRP A 114 -8.91 -7.92 2.00
N ALA A 115 -9.16 -7.78 3.31
CA ALA A 115 -8.29 -7.03 4.21
C ALA A 115 -8.21 -7.67 5.58
N SER A 116 -7.12 -7.35 6.29
CA SER A 116 -6.91 -7.75 7.67
C SER A 116 -6.07 -6.70 8.40
N THR A 117 -6.25 -6.63 9.71
CA THR A 117 -5.58 -5.66 10.58
C THR A 117 -4.18 -6.14 10.92
N VAL A 118 -3.20 -5.24 10.82
CA VAL A 118 -1.83 -5.49 11.30
C VAL A 118 -1.80 -5.27 12.83
N PRO A 119 -1.14 -6.15 13.60
CA PRO A 119 -0.97 -5.95 15.05
C PRO A 119 -0.37 -4.57 15.35
N SER A 120 -1.04 -3.81 16.21
CA SER A 120 -0.63 -2.44 16.58
C SER A 120 0.77 -2.40 17.20
N SER A 121 1.19 -3.46 17.90
CA SER A 121 2.54 -3.61 18.46
C SER A 121 3.67 -3.55 17.42
N HIS A 122 3.35 -3.73 16.14
CA HIS A 122 4.32 -3.65 15.03
C HIS A 122 4.29 -2.31 14.28
N LEU A 123 3.42 -1.38 14.68
CA LEU A 123 3.12 -0.15 13.94
C LEU A 123 3.65 1.10 14.66
N MET A 124 4.96 1.13 14.89
CA MET A 124 5.64 2.31 15.44
C MET A 124 6.20 3.18 14.31
N PRO A 125 6.31 4.51 14.46
CA PRO A 125 7.03 5.35 13.50
C PRO A 125 8.44 4.82 13.22
N GLY A 126 8.80 4.72 11.94
CA GLY A 126 10.03 4.09 11.46
C GLY A 126 9.92 2.59 11.18
N ALA A 127 8.88 1.90 11.66
CA ALA A 127 8.71 0.47 11.43
C ALA A 127 8.51 0.20 9.93
N GLU A 128 9.32 -0.72 9.39
CA GLU A 128 9.14 -1.24 8.04
C GLU A 128 8.45 -2.59 8.07
N LEU A 129 7.52 -2.77 7.14
CA LEU A 129 6.83 -4.02 6.92
C LEU A 129 6.71 -4.28 5.43
N ARG A 130 6.46 -5.54 5.08
CA ARG A 130 6.16 -5.92 3.70
C ARG A 130 5.02 -6.91 3.66
N PHE A 131 4.14 -6.77 2.69
CA PHE A 131 3.03 -7.69 2.51
C PHE A 131 2.89 -8.12 1.06
N TRP A 132 2.36 -9.32 0.86
CA TRP A 132 2.16 -9.92 -0.45
C TRP A 132 1.04 -10.95 -0.38
N VAL A 133 0.54 -11.35 -1.54
CA VAL A 133 -0.34 -12.50 -1.69
C VAL A 133 0.46 -13.70 -2.21
N THR A 134 0.26 -14.88 -1.63
CA THR A 134 0.87 -16.13 -2.14
C THR A 134 0.05 -16.72 -3.29
N PRO A 135 0.60 -17.63 -4.11
CA PRO A 135 -0.16 -18.33 -5.15
C PRO A 135 -1.36 -19.13 -4.66
N ARG A 136 -1.45 -19.40 -3.34
CA ARG A 136 -2.59 -20.07 -2.70
C ARG A 136 -3.63 -19.09 -2.17
N GLY A 137 -3.57 -17.80 -2.55
CA GLY A 137 -4.51 -16.78 -2.09
C GLY A 137 -4.37 -16.42 -0.61
N MET A 138 -3.17 -16.57 -0.04
CA MET A 138 -2.88 -16.15 1.34
C MET A 138 -2.34 -14.72 1.36
N LEU A 139 -2.99 -13.81 2.08
CA LEU A 139 -2.38 -12.54 2.48
C LEU A 139 -1.37 -12.81 3.60
N VAL A 140 -0.12 -12.47 3.35
CA VAL A 140 0.98 -12.60 4.30
C VAL A 140 1.62 -11.23 4.48
N TYR A 141 2.01 -10.90 5.71
CA TYR A 141 2.93 -9.80 5.96
C TYR A 141 4.13 -10.27 6.76
N GLU A 142 5.24 -9.57 6.59
CA GLU A 142 6.43 -9.68 7.42
C GLU A 142 6.59 -8.38 8.19
N GLY A 143 6.68 -8.51 9.52
CA GLY A 143 6.79 -7.38 10.42
C GLY A 143 8.24 -6.88 10.58
N PRO A 144 8.45 -5.82 11.39
CA PRO A 144 9.77 -5.25 11.63
C PRO A 144 10.74 -6.22 12.34
N ASN A 145 10.21 -7.27 12.99
CA ASN A 145 10.99 -8.35 13.59
C ASN A 145 11.47 -9.42 12.59
N GLY A 146 11.18 -9.25 11.29
CA GLY A 146 11.52 -10.21 10.24
C GLY A 146 10.65 -11.49 10.24
N LEU A 147 9.69 -11.61 11.16
CA LEU A 147 8.78 -12.76 11.21
C LEU A 147 7.61 -12.58 10.24
N ARG A 148 7.17 -13.71 9.67
CA ARG A 148 6.06 -13.76 8.70
C ARG A 148 4.78 -14.23 9.37
N TYR A 149 3.70 -13.54 9.06
CA TYR A 149 2.38 -13.77 9.63
C TYR A 149 1.35 -13.93 8.52
N LYS A 150 0.49 -14.95 8.65
CA LYS A 150 -0.62 -15.20 7.73
C LYS A 150 -1.85 -14.44 8.25
N LEU A 151 -2.32 -13.46 7.49
CA LEU A 151 -3.41 -12.59 7.93
C LEU A 151 -4.80 -13.06 7.47
N LEU A 152 -4.89 -13.55 6.23
CA LEU A 152 -6.17 -13.89 5.61
C LEU A 152 -5.99 -14.92 4.48
N LYS A 153 -7.00 -15.77 4.31
CA LYS A 153 -7.12 -16.77 3.23
C LYS A 153 -8.17 -16.34 2.20
N GLY A 154 -8.07 -16.90 0.99
CA GLY A 154 -9.14 -16.83 -0.01
C GLY A 154 -9.06 -15.63 -0.95
N VAL A 155 -7.92 -14.94 -1.01
CA VAL A 155 -7.69 -13.90 -2.04
C VAL A 155 -7.71 -14.57 -3.41
N ASP A 156 -8.55 -14.06 -4.32
CA ASP A 156 -8.62 -14.54 -5.71
C ASP A 156 -7.39 -14.06 -6.49
N VAL A 157 -6.50 -14.99 -6.83
CA VAL A 157 -5.27 -14.72 -7.58
C VAL A 157 -5.40 -15.01 -9.07
N THR A 158 -6.60 -15.34 -9.55
CA THR A 158 -6.86 -15.64 -10.98
C THR A 158 -7.07 -14.36 -11.80
N ARG A 159 -7.23 -13.21 -11.13
CA ARG A 159 -7.48 -11.90 -11.74
C ARG A 159 -6.38 -10.91 -11.34
N PRO A 160 -6.21 -9.80 -12.10
CA PRO A 160 -5.35 -8.70 -11.67
C PRO A 160 -5.74 -8.21 -10.28
N LEU A 161 -4.75 -8.00 -9.42
CA LEU A 161 -4.94 -7.54 -8.04
C LEU A 161 -4.38 -6.15 -7.86
N TRP A 162 -5.01 -5.34 -7.03
CA TRP A 162 -4.47 -4.08 -6.53
C TRP A 162 -4.24 -4.19 -5.03
N ALA A 163 -3.14 -3.60 -4.56
CA ALA A 163 -2.90 -3.46 -3.15
C ALA A 163 -3.93 -2.49 -2.56
N MET A 164 -4.46 -2.82 -1.38
CA MET A 164 -5.37 -1.97 -0.62
C MET A 164 -4.75 -1.70 0.75
N ILE A 165 -4.60 -0.41 1.08
CA ILE A 165 -3.99 0.05 2.32
C ILE A 165 -4.96 1.04 2.98
N ASP A 166 -5.48 0.69 4.15
CA ASP A 166 -6.37 1.54 4.95
C ASP A 166 -5.57 2.15 6.11
N VAL A 167 -5.19 3.42 5.98
CA VAL A 167 -4.48 4.17 7.01
C VAL A 167 -5.46 4.52 8.11
N HIS A 168 -5.63 3.59 9.05
CA HIS A 168 -6.70 3.59 10.03
C HIS A 168 -6.18 3.65 11.47
N GLY A 169 -7.00 4.20 12.36
CA GLY A 169 -6.78 4.18 13.80
C GLY A 169 -5.51 4.92 14.20
N GLN A 170 -4.62 4.26 14.93
CA GLN A 170 -3.37 4.88 15.37
C GLN A 170 -2.44 5.23 14.22
N THR A 171 -2.47 4.51 13.09
CA THR A 171 -1.61 4.82 11.96
C THR A 171 -2.16 6.03 11.22
N ARG A 172 -1.33 7.07 11.09
CA ARG A 172 -1.69 8.34 10.46
C ARG A 172 -0.96 8.59 9.15
N ALA A 173 0.26 8.09 9.01
CA ALA A 173 0.98 8.20 7.74
C ALA A 173 1.81 6.95 7.44
N VAL A 174 1.89 6.60 6.15
CA VAL A 174 2.72 5.53 5.63
C VAL A 174 3.43 5.95 4.34
N LEU A 175 4.61 5.38 4.11
CA LEU A 175 5.42 5.57 2.91
C LEU A 175 5.59 4.25 2.17
N LEU A 176 5.24 4.21 0.89
CA LEU A 176 5.60 3.14 -0.03
C LEU A 176 7.09 3.26 -0.38
N LEU A 177 7.85 2.23 -0.01
CA LEU A 177 9.27 2.11 -0.35
C LEU A 177 9.48 1.48 -1.73
N GLY A 178 8.42 0.93 -2.34
CA GLY A 178 8.44 0.25 -3.63
C GLY A 178 8.42 -1.28 -3.50
N GLU A 179 8.76 -1.98 -4.57
CA GLU A 179 8.98 -3.42 -4.55
C GLU A 179 10.38 -3.73 -4.00
N ALA A 180 10.50 -4.81 -3.22
CA ALA A 180 11.80 -5.43 -3.03
C ALA A 180 12.21 -6.08 -4.36
N HIS A 181 13.03 -5.40 -5.16
CA HIS A 181 13.84 -6.12 -6.15
C HIS A 181 14.64 -7.16 -5.36
N GLY A 182 14.36 -8.43 -5.59
CA GLY A 182 15.17 -9.50 -5.02
C GLY A 182 16.61 -9.19 -5.39
N GLU A 183 17.49 -9.17 -4.39
CA GLU A 183 18.91 -9.40 -4.60
C GLU A 183 18.99 -10.72 -5.38
N PHE A 184 19.16 -10.63 -6.70
CA PHE A 184 19.74 -11.71 -7.45
C PHE A 184 21.19 -11.76 -6.97
N LEU A 185 21.45 -12.62 -5.99
CA LEU A 185 22.80 -13.09 -5.73
C LEU A 185 23.25 -13.78 -7.03
N GLY A 186 24.10 -13.08 -7.78
CA GLY A 186 25.01 -13.71 -8.75
C GLY A 186 26.18 -14.35 -8.03
#